data_AF-A0A0R3UHP4-F1
#
_entry.id   AF-A0A0R3UHP4-F1
#
_cell.length_a   1.000
_cell.length_b   1.000
_cell.length_c   1.000
_cell.angle_alpha   90.00
_cell.angle_beta   90.00
_cell.angle_gamma   90.00
#
_symmetry.space_group_name_H-M   'P 1'
#
loop_
_entity.id
_entity.type
_entity.pdbx_description
1 polymer ?
#
loop_
_entity_poly.entity_id
_entity_poly.type
_entity_poly.pdbx_seq_one_letter_code
_entity_poly.pdbx_strand_id
1 'polypeptide(L)'
;MMHIPDSWLEYGFEFSNLLGPTENFIIEQCTRSDNDILLPNLCNGYIGMDLTTPWLFLDGIYSGTGSDSHRASIPSPVCWLPEVEGMTCLRRYTLFHFGMGVCLDVQTFNGFDLYTSTFVSRARPHLIVRCVEAVFLESHTTSVVFKPNRKVDWETPDFATTVKEANARSYFTGQVYQMEDAHLLPHMDSVYMISQVVSDFNVNGILLTRSRPSVTFLTTLSRCGHSDALEAFESALSVQLSSPVGLLTENAEAWLRTWSAGRIVLTTDSPATHGRNENWEVLVNKSGDSDSVTSCELPQSTGEGVRSAFSLSRCLIAAQYALLASFPDVIPDYLMIPQGEGSAQPLKCGFFGLSPSGLGRGSNEQDYQGHVFWDMDIWMLPEAFRNAGEGGGGGWIGVVVVELGIHGVCLVALDVMPPDEFCARCDNSAYTNAAALTAALAGPARMSRLFRRDVTASQKAWEDLSR
;
A
#
# COMPACT_ATOMS: atom_id res chain seq x y z
N MET A 1 -6.02 -17.36 24.43
CA MET A 1 -6.47 -15.96 24.27
C MET A 1 -5.37 -15.26 23.51
N MET A 2 -5.68 -14.55 22.43
CA MET A 2 -4.71 -13.74 21.68
C MET A 2 -4.21 -12.63 22.61
N HIS A 3 -2.91 -12.55 22.88
CA HIS A 3 -2.35 -11.48 23.70
C HIS A 3 -2.05 -10.31 22.76
N ILE A 4 -2.95 -9.34 22.71
CA ILE A 4 -2.79 -8.10 21.93
C ILE A 4 -2.02 -7.11 22.82
N PRO A 5 -1.00 -6.39 22.33
CA PRO A 5 -0.30 -5.39 23.14
C PRO A 5 -1.27 -4.33 23.67
N ASP A 6 -1.07 -3.89 24.92
CA ASP A 6 -1.94 -2.88 25.56
C ASP A 6 -2.02 -1.58 24.73
N SER A 7 -0.92 -1.21 24.05
CA SER A 7 -0.85 -0.05 23.14
C SER A 7 -1.81 -0.14 21.94
N TRP A 8 -2.24 -1.34 21.56
CA TRP A 8 -3.24 -1.53 20.51
C TRP A 8 -4.66 -1.54 21.06
N LEU A 9 -4.82 -1.91 22.35
CA LEU A 9 -6.11 -1.94 23.02
C LEU A 9 -6.63 -0.53 23.33
N GLU A 10 -5.74 0.46 23.46
CA GLU A 10 -6.12 1.87 23.71
C GLU A 10 -7.07 2.43 22.64
N TYR A 11 -6.88 2.06 21.37
CA TYR A 11 -7.77 2.45 20.25
C TYR A 11 -8.78 1.36 19.86
N GLY A 12 -8.79 0.25 20.60
CA GLY A 12 -9.63 -0.90 20.31
C GLY A 12 -11.11 -0.54 20.31
N PHE A 13 -11.52 0.40 21.17
CA PHE A 13 -12.91 0.84 21.25
C PHE A 13 -13.35 1.66 20.02
N GLU A 14 -12.56 2.63 19.59
CA GLU A 14 -12.82 3.48 18.43
C GLU A 14 -12.87 2.66 17.15
N PHE A 15 -11.87 1.80 16.95
CA PHE A 15 -11.86 0.89 15.81
C PHE A 15 -12.98 -0.13 15.90
N SER A 16 -13.37 -0.62 17.08
CA SER A 16 -14.50 -1.53 17.18
C SER A 16 -15.84 -0.87 16.90
N ASN A 17 -16.02 0.40 17.28
CA ASN A 17 -17.21 1.16 16.91
C ASN A 17 -17.30 1.38 15.39
N LEU A 18 -16.16 1.51 14.72
CA LEU A 18 -16.12 1.67 13.27
C LEU A 18 -16.16 0.31 12.54
N LEU A 19 -15.27 -0.61 12.82
CA LEU A 19 -15.05 -1.82 12.02
C LEU A 19 -15.78 -3.06 12.58
N GLY A 20 -16.49 -2.91 13.70
CA GLY A 20 -17.21 -3.98 14.38
C GLY A 20 -16.32 -4.75 15.37
N PRO A 21 -16.63 -6.02 15.67
CA PRO A 21 -15.81 -6.83 16.57
C PRO A 21 -14.32 -6.88 16.16
N THR A 22 -13.41 -6.94 17.13
CA THR A 22 -11.95 -6.90 16.90
C THR A 22 -11.47 -7.97 15.94
N GLU A 23 -12.07 -9.15 15.98
CA GLU A 23 -11.77 -10.25 15.08
C GLU A 23 -12.09 -9.93 13.60
N ASN A 24 -12.84 -8.86 13.31
CA ASN A 24 -13.10 -8.44 11.92
C ASN A 24 -11.94 -7.67 11.29
N PHE A 25 -11.06 -7.06 12.08
CA PHE A 25 -9.99 -6.20 11.57
C PHE A 25 -8.61 -6.52 12.16
N ILE A 26 -8.51 -7.43 13.13
CA ILE A 26 -7.25 -8.02 13.59
C ILE A 26 -7.22 -9.48 13.15
N ILE A 27 -6.29 -9.81 12.26
CA ILE A 27 -6.12 -11.18 11.76
C ILE A 27 -4.83 -11.77 12.32
N GLU A 28 -4.97 -12.91 13.00
CA GLU A 28 -3.83 -13.76 13.36
C GLU A 28 -3.51 -14.72 12.23
N GLN A 29 -2.26 -14.74 11.84
CA GLN A 29 -1.71 -15.70 10.92
C GLN A 29 -0.63 -16.50 11.64
N CYS A 30 -0.93 -17.79 11.86
CA CYS A 30 0.02 -18.73 12.41
C CYS A 30 0.93 -19.19 11.27
N THR A 31 2.22 -18.84 11.32
CA THR A 31 3.22 -19.26 10.34
C THR A 31 3.52 -20.76 10.53
N ARG A 32 2.58 -21.64 10.13
CA ARG A 32 2.80 -23.08 10.05
C ARG A 32 3.24 -23.38 8.62
N SER A 33 4.54 -23.60 8.44
CA SER A 33 5.26 -23.97 7.21
C SER A 33 5.41 -22.87 6.13
N ASP A 34 6.51 -22.96 5.40
CA ASP A 34 7.04 -22.05 4.36
C ASP A 34 6.17 -21.91 3.10
N ASN A 35 4.87 -22.21 3.18
CA ASN A 35 3.99 -21.94 2.05
C ASN A 35 3.76 -20.43 1.96
N ASP A 36 3.96 -19.89 0.75
CA ASP A 36 3.90 -18.49 0.33
C ASP A 36 2.58 -17.81 0.68
N ILE A 37 2.33 -17.54 1.96
CA ILE A 37 1.19 -16.73 2.36
C ILE A 37 1.61 -15.27 2.27
N LEU A 38 1.06 -14.62 1.25
CA LEU A 38 1.19 -13.21 0.98
C LEU A 38 0.70 -12.37 2.18
N LEU A 39 1.60 -11.65 2.85
CA LEU A 39 1.21 -10.73 3.90
C LEU A 39 0.53 -9.48 3.29
N PRO A 40 -0.42 -8.85 4.00
CA PRO A 40 -0.95 -7.57 3.58
C PRO A 40 0.16 -6.51 3.51
N ASN A 41 0.12 -5.68 2.48
CA ASN A 41 1.10 -4.60 2.30
C ASN A 41 0.92 -3.51 3.35
N LEU A 42 2.03 -2.88 3.73
CA LEU A 42 2.03 -1.65 4.50
C LEU A 42 2.23 -0.50 3.52
N CYS A 43 1.22 0.35 3.39
CA CYS A 43 1.24 1.47 2.46
C CYS A 43 0.57 2.72 3.07
N ASN A 44 0.94 3.90 2.57
CA ASN A 44 0.26 5.17 2.86
C ASN A 44 0.03 6.02 1.59
N GLY A 45 0.10 5.40 0.42
CA GLY A 45 0.02 6.04 -0.90
C GLY A 45 1.24 6.81 -1.35
N TYR A 46 2.28 6.91 -0.53
CA TYR A 46 3.58 7.43 -0.92
C TYR A 46 4.68 6.37 -0.80
N ILE A 47 4.72 5.65 0.32
CA ILE A 47 5.53 4.46 0.54
C ILE A 47 4.62 3.25 0.48
N GLY A 48 5.08 2.17 -0.16
CA GLY A 48 4.47 0.86 -0.08
C GLY A 48 5.53 -0.22 0.11
N MET A 49 5.21 -1.24 0.91
CA MET A 49 6.11 -2.37 1.10
C MET A 49 5.40 -3.66 1.48
N ASP A 50 6.03 -4.77 1.12
CA ASP A 50 5.75 -6.10 1.62
C ASP A 50 6.85 -6.48 2.63
N LEU A 51 6.47 -6.91 3.84
CA LEU A 51 7.43 -7.27 4.88
C LEU A 51 8.16 -8.60 4.61
N THR A 52 7.70 -9.37 3.64
CA THR A 52 8.31 -10.64 3.23
C THR A 52 9.42 -10.45 2.19
N THR A 53 9.42 -9.32 1.48
CA THR A 53 10.40 -9.00 0.44
C THR A 53 11.43 -7.99 0.94
N PRO A 54 12.65 -7.96 0.36
CA PRO A 54 13.67 -7.00 0.74
C PRO A 54 13.43 -5.60 0.16
N TRP A 55 12.29 -5.38 -0.49
CA TRP A 55 12.02 -4.17 -1.26
C TRP A 55 10.92 -3.33 -0.61
N LEU A 56 11.09 -2.02 -0.70
CA LEU A 56 10.01 -1.05 -0.58
C LEU A 56 9.96 -0.24 -1.87
N PHE A 57 8.85 0.45 -2.07
CA PHE A 57 8.62 1.25 -3.24
C PHE A 57 8.11 2.64 -2.88
N LEU A 58 8.48 3.62 -3.69
CA LEU A 58 7.94 4.97 -3.64
C LEU A 58 7.03 5.22 -4.84
N ASP A 59 6.00 6.03 -4.62
CA ASP A 59 5.14 6.48 -5.70
C ASP A 59 5.92 7.32 -6.73
N GLY A 60 5.68 7.02 -8.01
CA GLY A 60 6.26 7.73 -9.14
C GLY A 60 7.74 7.50 -9.40
N ILE A 61 8.38 6.47 -8.82
CA ILE A 61 9.76 6.11 -9.12
C ILE A 61 9.80 4.79 -9.91
N TYR A 62 10.27 4.86 -11.15
CA TYR A 62 10.39 3.73 -12.07
C TYR A 62 11.82 3.57 -12.59
N SER A 63 12.17 2.35 -12.99
CA SER A 63 13.45 1.94 -13.54
C SER A 63 13.21 1.14 -14.82
N GLY A 64 14.08 1.30 -15.82
CA GLY A 64 14.01 0.60 -17.10
C GLY A 64 13.31 1.42 -18.20
N THR A 65 13.59 1.11 -19.46
CA THR A 65 13.08 1.85 -20.62
C THR A 65 11.92 1.13 -21.29
N GLY A 66 10.88 1.84 -21.70
CA GLY A 66 9.80 1.29 -22.53
C GLY A 66 9.09 0.11 -21.84
N SER A 67 9.08 -1.06 -22.48
CA SER A 67 8.44 -2.28 -21.94
C SER A 67 9.13 -2.83 -20.68
N ASP A 68 10.40 -2.48 -20.49
CA ASP A 68 11.19 -2.95 -19.36
C ASP A 68 11.06 -1.98 -18.15
N SER A 69 10.27 -0.91 -18.30
CA SER A 69 9.90 -0.03 -17.19
C SER A 69 9.19 -0.83 -16.10
N HIS A 70 9.54 -0.57 -14.85
CA HIS A 70 8.93 -1.16 -13.68
C HIS A 70 9.18 -0.30 -12.44
N ARG A 71 8.39 -0.49 -11.39
CA ARG A 71 8.55 0.25 -10.14
C ARG A 71 9.92 -0.05 -9.52
N ALA A 72 10.71 0.98 -9.27
CA ALA A 72 12.09 0.80 -8.86
C ALA A 72 12.19 0.22 -7.43
N SER A 73 12.97 -0.84 -7.27
CA SER A 73 13.09 -1.61 -6.04
C SER A 73 14.07 -0.93 -5.07
N ILE A 74 13.54 -0.27 -4.02
CA ILE A 74 14.38 0.40 -3.02
C ILE A 74 14.67 -0.59 -1.87
N PRO A 75 15.91 -0.71 -1.39
CA PRO A 75 16.23 -1.62 -0.30
C PRO A 75 15.47 -1.28 0.99
N SER A 76 14.88 -2.28 1.63
CA SER A 76 14.11 -2.12 2.87
C SER A 76 14.98 -2.26 4.12
N PRO A 77 15.08 -1.22 4.98
CA PRO A 77 15.83 -1.30 6.24
C PRO A 77 15.12 -2.12 7.32
N VAL A 78 13.89 -2.58 7.06
CA VAL A 78 13.06 -3.33 8.01
C VAL A 78 12.70 -4.72 7.48
N CYS A 79 13.40 -5.24 6.47
CA CYS A 79 13.26 -6.65 6.06
C CYS A 79 14.11 -7.57 6.95
N TRP A 80 13.83 -7.65 8.25
CA TRP A 80 14.49 -8.54 9.20
C TRP A 80 13.55 -8.86 10.38
N LEU A 81 13.88 -9.91 11.11
CA LEU A 81 13.21 -10.31 12.34
C LEU A 81 14.23 -10.39 13.47
N PRO A 82 13.86 -10.11 14.72
CA PRO A 82 14.77 -10.28 15.83
C PRO A 82 15.09 -11.75 16.04
N GLU A 83 16.35 -12.00 16.35
CA GLU A 83 16.90 -13.28 16.77
C GLU A 83 17.60 -13.06 18.13
N VAL A 84 17.22 -13.86 19.12
CA VAL A 84 17.74 -13.75 20.49
C VAL A 84 18.87 -14.76 20.69
N GLU A 85 20.06 -14.26 21.00
CA GLU A 85 21.26 -15.08 21.08
C GLU A 85 21.14 -16.16 22.18
N GLY A 86 21.35 -17.43 21.81
CA GLY A 86 21.31 -18.56 22.74
C GLY A 86 19.91 -19.00 23.18
N MET A 87 18.83 -18.48 22.56
CA MET A 87 17.46 -18.84 22.90
C MET A 87 16.66 -19.31 21.69
N THR A 88 15.91 -20.40 21.85
CA THR A 88 15.01 -20.91 20.82
C THR A 88 13.64 -20.25 20.95
N CYS A 89 13.13 -19.70 19.86
CA CYS A 89 11.75 -19.22 19.77
C CYS A 89 10.77 -20.41 19.88
N LEU A 90 9.89 -20.39 20.89
CA LEU A 90 8.96 -21.48 21.18
C LEU A 90 7.71 -21.43 20.30
N ARG A 91 7.23 -20.21 20.02
CA ARG A 91 6.08 -19.96 19.17
C ARG A 91 6.28 -18.63 18.46
N ARG A 92 5.89 -18.59 17.19
CA ARG A 92 5.85 -17.38 16.38
C ARG A 92 4.54 -17.28 15.63
N TYR A 93 3.98 -16.08 15.56
CA TYR A 93 2.81 -15.76 14.76
C TYR A 93 2.79 -14.27 14.42
N THR A 94 2.06 -13.93 13.36
CA THR A 94 1.91 -12.55 12.91
C THR A 94 0.48 -12.09 13.12
N LEU A 95 0.29 -10.90 13.65
CA LEU A 95 -0.99 -10.20 13.70
C LEU A 95 -0.95 -9.04 12.70
N PHE A 96 -2.05 -8.84 11.96
CA PHE A 96 -2.24 -7.66 11.14
C PHE A 96 -3.47 -6.88 11.60
N HIS A 97 -3.28 -5.59 11.89
CA HIS A 97 -4.36 -4.69 12.29
C HIS A 97 -4.79 -3.83 11.11
N PHE A 98 -5.79 -4.29 10.35
CA PHE A 98 -6.35 -3.56 9.18
C PHE A 98 -6.91 -2.19 9.53
N GLY A 99 -7.34 -1.99 10.78
CA GLY A 99 -7.75 -0.66 11.25
C GLY A 99 -6.63 0.38 11.24
N MET A 100 -5.40 0.01 11.63
CA MET A 100 -4.28 0.94 11.82
C MET A 100 -3.17 0.78 10.77
N GLY A 101 -3.27 -0.23 9.89
CA GLY A 101 -2.19 -0.59 8.98
C GLY A 101 -0.90 -0.95 9.72
N VAL A 102 -1.00 -1.79 10.75
CA VAL A 102 0.15 -2.22 11.57
C VAL A 102 0.29 -3.73 11.50
N CYS A 103 1.49 -4.19 11.18
CA CYS A 103 1.89 -5.58 11.29
C CYS A 103 2.63 -5.81 12.61
N LEU A 104 2.37 -6.91 13.30
CA LEU A 104 3.02 -7.29 14.54
C LEU A 104 3.47 -8.76 14.46
N ASP A 105 4.78 -8.98 14.50
CA ASP A 105 5.36 -10.30 14.70
C ASP A 105 5.53 -10.54 16.21
N VAL A 106 5.00 -11.66 16.70
CA VAL A 106 5.12 -12.07 18.10
C VAL A 106 5.98 -13.32 18.17
N GLN A 107 7.08 -13.24 18.93
CA GLN A 107 7.94 -14.37 19.26
C GLN A 107 7.86 -14.66 20.76
N THR A 108 7.48 -15.87 21.13
CA THR A 108 7.43 -16.32 22.52
C THR A 108 8.69 -17.08 22.88
N PHE A 109 9.31 -16.68 23.98
CA PHE A 109 10.49 -17.31 24.55
C PHE A 109 10.21 -17.78 25.98
N ASN A 110 11.15 -18.51 26.57
CA ASN A 110 11.05 -18.87 27.99
C ASN A 110 11.22 -17.61 28.85
N GLY A 111 10.15 -17.18 29.51
CA GLY A 111 10.15 -16.07 30.48
C GLY A 111 9.89 -14.67 29.92
N PHE A 112 9.74 -14.50 28.61
CA PHE A 112 9.33 -13.23 27.98
C PHE A 112 8.74 -13.44 26.58
N ASP A 113 7.98 -12.46 26.10
CA ASP A 113 7.59 -12.35 24.69
C ASP A 113 8.31 -11.17 24.04
N LEU A 114 8.58 -11.27 22.74
CA LEU A 114 9.16 -10.22 21.92
C LEU A 114 8.18 -9.81 20.83
N TYR A 115 7.79 -8.54 20.84
CA TYR A 115 6.80 -7.93 19.94
C TYR A 115 7.53 -7.03 18.95
N THR A 116 7.43 -7.33 17.66
CA THR A 116 8.00 -6.51 16.58
C THR A 116 6.87 -5.91 15.76
N SER A 117 6.53 -4.66 16.03
CA SER A 117 5.50 -3.92 15.29
C SER A 117 6.10 -3.09 14.16
N THR A 118 5.38 -2.94 13.05
CA THR A 118 5.80 -2.15 11.89
C THR A 118 4.62 -1.52 11.20
N PHE A 119 4.75 -0.25 10.86
CA PHE A 119 3.78 0.47 10.07
C PHE A 119 4.44 1.53 9.21
N VAL A 120 3.80 1.81 8.08
CA VAL A 120 4.08 2.98 7.24
C VAL A 120 3.10 4.06 7.69
N SER A 121 3.60 5.19 8.18
CA SER A 121 2.77 6.18 8.86
C SER A 121 1.84 6.88 7.88
N ARG A 122 0.53 6.81 8.14
CA ARG A 122 -0.44 7.59 7.37
C ARG A 122 -0.43 9.07 7.73
N ALA A 123 -0.17 9.39 9.00
CA ALA A 123 -0.06 10.78 9.46
C ALA A 123 1.18 11.50 8.92
N ARG A 124 2.25 10.75 8.63
CA ARG A 124 3.53 11.27 8.16
C ARG A 124 3.97 10.50 6.91
N PRO A 125 3.66 10.99 5.70
CA PRO A 125 3.86 10.23 4.46
C PRO A 125 5.27 9.67 4.28
N HIS A 126 6.29 10.40 4.72
CA HIS A 126 7.69 10.00 4.56
C HIS A 126 8.18 8.93 5.54
N LEU A 127 7.38 8.48 6.50
CA LEU A 127 7.88 7.76 7.69
C LEU A 127 7.48 6.28 7.72
N ILE A 128 8.47 5.43 7.98
CA ILE A 128 8.32 4.04 8.40
C ILE A 128 8.77 3.93 9.85
N VAL A 129 7.98 3.23 10.68
CA VAL A 129 8.30 2.99 12.08
C VAL A 129 8.33 1.48 12.33
N ARG A 130 9.42 1.00 12.94
CA ARG A 130 9.49 -0.35 13.50
C ARG A 130 9.83 -0.26 14.99
N CYS A 131 9.03 -0.91 15.83
CA CYS A 131 9.27 -0.99 17.27
C CYS A 131 9.46 -2.45 17.68
N VAL A 132 10.50 -2.72 18.49
CA VAL A 132 10.72 -4.02 19.13
C VAL A 132 10.57 -3.83 20.64
N GLU A 133 9.68 -4.60 21.25
CA GLU A 133 9.35 -4.54 22.68
C GLU A 133 9.43 -5.92 23.31
N ALA A 134 10.13 -6.02 24.45
CA ALA A 134 10.22 -7.23 25.26
C ALA A 134 9.26 -7.13 26.46
N VAL A 135 8.28 -8.05 26.51
CA VAL A 135 7.35 -8.20 27.62
C VAL A 135 7.88 -9.27 28.57
N PHE A 136 8.52 -8.85 29.67
CA PHE A 136 9.15 -9.74 30.64
C PHE A 136 8.14 -10.38 31.60
N LEU A 137 7.75 -11.62 31.32
CA LEU A 137 6.74 -12.38 32.06
C LEU A 137 7.28 -12.91 33.40
N GLU A 138 8.53 -13.39 33.43
CA GLU A 138 9.12 -14.04 34.60
C GLU A 138 10.20 -13.18 35.25
N SER A 139 10.22 -13.11 36.59
CA SER A 139 11.09 -12.21 37.35
C SER A 139 12.59 -12.45 37.18
N HIS A 140 13.00 -13.65 36.76
CA HIS A 140 14.41 -14.00 36.60
C HIS A 140 15.02 -13.51 35.27
N THR A 141 14.20 -13.32 34.24
CA THR A 141 14.65 -12.69 32.99
C THR A 141 14.60 -11.18 33.16
N THR A 142 15.79 -10.56 33.17
CA THR A 142 15.95 -9.12 33.44
C THR A 142 16.41 -8.32 32.23
N SER A 143 17.00 -9.00 31.24
CA SER A 143 17.46 -8.41 30.00
C SER A 143 17.52 -9.42 28.86
N VAL A 144 17.36 -8.95 27.63
CA VAL A 144 17.52 -9.73 26.41
C VAL A 144 18.34 -8.93 25.40
N VAL A 145 19.19 -9.61 24.62
CA VAL A 145 19.89 -9.00 23.49
C VAL A 145 19.37 -9.66 22.23
N PHE A 146 18.91 -8.86 21.28
CA PHE A 146 18.49 -9.36 19.97
C PHE A 146 19.33 -8.75 18.86
N LYS A 147 19.52 -9.53 17.79
CA LYS A 147 20.16 -9.13 16.53
C LYS A 147 19.17 -9.35 15.38
N PRO A 148 19.33 -8.68 14.23
CA PRO A 148 18.51 -9.01 13.07
C PRO A 148 18.95 -10.37 12.51
N ASN A 149 18.00 -11.23 12.16
CA ASN A 149 18.25 -12.54 11.56
C ASN A 149 18.93 -12.47 10.19
N ARG A 150 18.90 -11.30 9.54
CA ARG A 150 19.60 -10.99 8.30
C ARG A 150 20.08 -9.55 8.34
N LYS A 151 21.27 -9.31 7.78
CA LYS A 151 21.78 -7.94 7.60
C LYS A 151 20.87 -7.16 6.65
N VAL A 152 20.73 -5.86 6.86
CA VAL A 152 20.17 -4.98 5.84
C VAL A 152 21.14 -4.94 4.67
N ASP A 153 20.66 -5.35 3.50
CA ASP A 153 21.37 -5.21 2.25
C ASP A 153 20.95 -3.89 1.59
N TRP A 154 21.93 -3.10 1.16
CA TRP A 154 21.70 -1.82 0.48
C TRP A 154 21.94 -1.94 -1.03
N GLU A 155 22.28 -3.13 -1.51
CA GLU A 155 22.34 -3.43 -2.93
C GLU A 155 20.91 -3.54 -3.51
N THR A 156 20.74 -3.04 -4.72
CA THR A 156 19.47 -3.03 -5.44
C THR A 156 19.73 -3.19 -6.93
N PRO A 157 18.83 -3.86 -7.67
CA PRO A 157 18.94 -3.97 -9.12
C PRO A 157 18.74 -2.63 -9.85
N ASP A 158 18.12 -1.63 -9.20
CA ASP A 158 17.55 -0.48 -9.91
C ASP A 158 18.29 0.84 -9.68
N PHE A 159 19.18 0.91 -8.69
CA PHE A 159 19.84 2.16 -8.31
C PHE A 159 21.36 2.06 -8.26
N ALA A 160 22.02 3.10 -8.77
CA ALA A 160 23.38 3.43 -8.35
C ALA A 160 23.33 4.00 -6.92
N THR A 161 23.86 3.26 -5.94
CA THR A 161 23.69 3.58 -4.52
C THR A 161 24.93 4.17 -3.86
N THR A 162 24.71 4.99 -2.84
CA THR A 162 25.75 5.44 -1.89
C THR A 162 25.16 5.44 -0.49
N VAL A 163 25.85 4.79 0.45
CA VAL A 163 25.44 4.74 1.86
C VAL A 163 26.55 5.33 2.73
N LYS A 164 26.18 6.26 3.61
CA LYS A 164 27.09 6.86 4.60
C LYS A 164 26.46 6.71 5.98
N GLU A 165 27.25 6.32 6.97
CA GLU A 165 26.80 6.28 8.35
C GLU A 165 27.37 7.46 9.14
N ALA A 166 26.50 8.19 9.83
CA ALA A 166 26.87 9.30 10.70
C ALA A 166 25.82 9.49 11.79
N ASN A 167 26.24 9.86 13.00
CA ASN A 167 25.33 10.14 14.13
C ASN A 167 24.31 9.01 14.42
N ALA A 168 24.77 7.75 14.39
CA ALA A 168 23.93 6.55 14.56
C ALA A 168 22.77 6.46 13.55
N ARG A 169 22.98 6.95 12.33
CA ARG A 169 22.03 6.91 11.21
C ARG A 169 22.74 6.52 9.92
N SER A 170 22.03 5.80 9.07
CA SER A 170 22.41 5.49 7.69
C SER A 170 21.75 6.49 6.75
N TYR A 171 22.54 7.10 5.88
CA TYR A 171 22.12 8.01 4.83
C TYR A 171 22.31 7.30 3.49
N PHE A 172 21.20 6.84 2.93
CA PHE A 172 21.15 6.19 1.62
C PHE A 172 20.78 7.20 0.54
N THR A 173 21.49 7.14 -0.58
CA THR A 173 21.14 7.84 -1.83
C THR A 173 21.12 6.80 -2.94
N GLY A 174 20.02 6.73 -3.68
CA GLY A 174 19.93 5.90 -4.89
C GLY A 174 19.51 6.76 -6.06
N GLN A 175 20.21 6.68 -7.18
CA GLN A 175 19.77 7.24 -8.46
C GLN A 175 19.46 6.09 -9.42
N VAL A 176 18.30 6.13 -10.09
CA VAL A 176 17.89 5.03 -10.97
C VAL A 176 18.90 4.81 -12.09
N TYR A 177 19.20 3.56 -12.43
CA TYR A 177 20.15 3.24 -13.50
C TYR A 177 19.64 3.64 -14.88
N GLN A 178 18.34 3.46 -15.10
CA GLN A 178 17.69 3.65 -16.38
C GLN A 178 16.42 4.47 -16.18
N MET A 179 16.32 5.55 -16.93
CA MET A 179 15.14 6.41 -16.98
C MET A 179 14.09 5.81 -17.92
N GLU A 180 12.81 5.97 -17.58
CA GLU A 180 11.69 5.45 -18.36
C GLU A 180 11.65 5.99 -19.80
N ASP A 181 11.81 7.30 -19.96
CA ASP A 181 11.87 7.97 -21.26
C ASP A 181 12.79 9.20 -21.21
N ALA A 182 13.93 9.10 -21.92
CA ALA A 182 14.94 10.17 -22.05
C ALA A 182 14.48 11.39 -22.85
N HIS A 183 13.37 11.29 -23.58
CA HIS A 183 12.78 12.42 -24.29
C HIS A 183 11.83 13.23 -23.41
N LEU A 184 11.19 12.59 -22.43
CA LEU A 184 10.21 13.22 -21.55
C LEU A 184 10.78 13.64 -20.21
N LEU A 185 11.76 12.92 -19.67
CA LEU A 185 12.30 13.20 -18.34
C LEU A 185 13.67 13.90 -18.43
N PRO A 186 13.86 15.05 -17.75
CA PRO A 186 15.09 15.82 -17.88
C PRO A 186 16.28 15.19 -17.12
N HIS A 187 16.01 14.44 -16.05
CA HIS A 187 17.01 13.87 -15.15
C HIS A 187 16.53 12.54 -14.57
N MET A 188 17.47 11.65 -14.26
CA MET A 188 17.18 10.38 -13.57
C MET A 188 16.63 10.66 -12.17
N ASP A 189 15.56 9.96 -11.81
CA ASP A 189 14.99 10.05 -10.49
C ASP A 189 15.96 9.57 -9.40
N SER A 190 15.80 10.15 -8.21
CA SER A 190 16.63 9.83 -7.06
C SER A 190 15.79 9.67 -5.80
N VAL A 191 16.29 8.83 -4.91
CA VAL A 191 15.68 8.54 -3.61
C VAL A 191 16.70 8.80 -2.52
N TYR A 192 16.26 9.52 -1.50
CA TYR A 192 17.05 9.87 -0.32
C TYR A 192 16.39 9.25 0.91
N MET A 193 17.14 8.47 1.66
CA MET A 193 16.63 7.78 2.85
C MET A 193 17.55 8.01 4.05
N ILE A 194 16.93 8.22 5.22
CA ILE A 194 17.60 8.26 6.51
C ILE A 194 17.00 7.17 7.40
N SER A 195 17.84 6.27 7.91
CA SER A 195 17.40 5.16 8.76
C SER A 195 18.24 5.06 10.03
N GLN A 196 17.64 4.68 11.15
CA GLN A 196 18.37 4.33 12.39
C GLN A 196 18.98 2.93 12.35
N VAL A 197 18.78 2.18 11.26
CA VAL A 197 19.39 0.87 11.07
C VAL A 197 20.79 1.06 10.49
N VAL A 198 21.80 0.84 11.33
CA VAL A 198 23.22 1.00 11.01
C VAL A 198 23.96 -0.34 11.08
N SER A 199 25.13 -0.43 10.46
CA SER A 199 25.98 -1.63 10.41
C SER A 199 26.28 -2.21 11.80
N ASP A 200 26.51 -1.36 12.80
CA ASP A 200 26.75 -1.72 14.20
C ASP A 200 25.62 -2.56 14.82
N PHE A 201 24.36 -2.37 14.38
CA PHE A 201 23.23 -3.16 14.87
C PHE A 201 23.37 -4.65 14.54
N ASN A 202 23.93 -4.97 13.36
CA ASN A 202 24.15 -6.35 12.95
C ASN A 202 25.19 -7.07 13.82
N VAL A 203 26.17 -6.32 14.35
CA VAL A 203 27.29 -6.87 15.13
C VAL A 203 26.95 -6.93 16.62
N ASN A 204 26.47 -5.81 17.17
CA ASN A 204 26.29 -5.65 18.61
C ASN A 204 24.89 -6.03 19.09
N GLY A 205 23.89 -5.99 18.21
CA GLY A 205 22.49 -6.14 18.59
C GLY A 205 21.98 -4.99 19.46
N ILE A 206 20.78 -5.15 20.02
CA ILE A 206 20.18 -4.19 20.96
C ILE A 206 19.84 -4.91 22.27
N LEU A 207 20.24 -4.30 23.38
CA LEU A 207 19.90 -4.72 24.73
C LEU A 207 18.57 -4.10 25.16
N LEU A 208 17.58 -4.95 25.44
CA LEU A 208 16.34 -4.59 26.10
C LEU A 208 16.38 -5.03 27.56
N THR A 209 15.88 -4.20 28.47
CA THR A 209 15.84 -4.49 29.91
C THR A 209 14.46 -4.17 30.46
N ARG A 210 14.15 -4.62 31.67
CA ARG A 210 12.88 -4.25 32.33
C ARG A 210 12.67 -2.73 32.49
N SER A 211 13.73 -1.93 32.56
CA SER A 211 13.64 -0.47 32.65
C SER A 211 13.62 0.23 31.28
N ARG A 212 14.06 -0.46 30.22
CA ARG A 212 14.02 0.00 28.83
C ARG A 212 13.58 -1.19 27.96
N PRO A 213 12.29 -1.54 28.00
CA PRO A 213 11.81 -2.78 27.40
C PRO A 213 11.64 -2.68 25.88
N SER A 214 11.72 -1.48 25.30
CA SER A 214 11.49 -1.27 23.88
C SER A 214 12.55 -0.38 23.22
N VAL A 215 12.67 -0.56 21.90
CA VAL A 215 13.47 0.26 20.99
C VAL A 215 12.66 0.54 19.74
N THR A 216 12.75 1.76 19.22
CA THR A 216 12.06 2.18 18.00
C THR A 216 13.08 2.62 16.96
N PHE A 217 12.94 2.09 15.75
CA PHE A 217 13.71 2.44 14.57
C PHE A 217 12.83 3.28 13.65
N LEU A 218 13.31 4.48 13.34
CA LEU A 218 12.71 5.37 12.37
C LEU A 218 13.45 5.27 11.04
N THR A 219 12.69 5.25 9.95
CA THR A 219 13.21 5.40 8.58
C THR A 219 12.37 6.42 7.85
N THR A 220 13.01 7.41 7.23
CA THR A 220 12.34 8.41 6.39
C THR A 220 12.85 8.37 4.96
N LEU A 221 11.96 8.66 4.00
CA LEU A 221 12.26 8.71 2.57
C LEU A 221 11.77 10.00 1.91
N SER A 222 12.53 10.54 0.97
CA SER A 222 12.14 11.67 0.12
C SER A 222 12.61 11.46 -1.32
N ARG A 223 11.84 11.97 -2.29
CA ARG A 223 12.27 12.08 -3.70
C ARG A 223 13.01 13.39 -3.98
N CYS A 224 12.84 14.40 -3.12
CA CYS A 224 13.35 15.74 -3.34
C CYS A 224 14.81 15.91 -2.86
N GLY A 225 15.13 15.39 -1.68
CA GLY A 225 16.48 15.57 -1.13
C GLY A 225 16.68 15.03 0.28
N HIS A 226 17.95 15.03 0.71
CA HIS A 226 18.33 14.70 2.09
C HIS A 226 17.77 15.69 3.11
N SER A 227 17.61 16.96 2.75
CA SER A 227 17.02 17.98 3.62
C SER A 227 15.60 17.62 4.03
N ASP A 228 14.79 17.20 3.08
CA ASP A 228 13.37 16.86 3.29
C ASP A 228 13.25 15.56 4.11
N ALA A 229 14.06 14.54 3.75
CA ALA A 229 14.13 13.30 4.54
C ALA A 229 14.57 13.56 5.98
N LEU A 230 15.52 14.49 6.20
CA LEU A 230 16.03 14.84 7.53
C LEU A 230 15.01 15.65 8.33
N GLU A 231 14.32 16.60 7.73
CA GLU A 231 13.26 17.36 8.39
C GLU A 231 12.14 16.43 8.87
N ALA A 232 11.70 15.51 8.00
CA ALA A 232 10.73 14.49 8.36
C ALA A 232 11.23 13.60 9.51
N PHE A 233 12.51 13.23 9.48
CA PHE A 233 13.14 12.40 10.51
C PHE A 233 13.17 13.09 11.87
N GLU A 234 13.67 14.33 11.93
CA GLU A 234 13.77 15.08 13.19
C GLU A 234 12.39 15.39 13.77
N SER A 235 11.41 15.67 12.91
CA SER A 235 10.01 15.84 13.34
C SER A 235 9.45 14.56 13.98
N ALA A 236 9.67 13.40 13.36
CA ALA A 236 9.24 12.11 13.92
C ALA A 236 10.00 11.75 15.21
N LEU A 237 11.31 12.01 15.26
CA LEU A 237 12.13 11.78 16.44
C LEU A 237 11.66 12.62 17.63
N SER A 238 11.30 13.89 17.41
CA SER A 238 10.75 14.75 18.45
C SER A 238 9.50 14.16 19.09
N VAL A 239 8.59 13.58 18.29
CA VAL A 239 7.38 12.91 18.81
C VAL A 239 7.76 11.67 19.61
N GLN A 240 8.63 10.83 19.06
CA GLN A 240 9.07 9.59 19.73
C GLN A 240 9.75 9.85 21.08
N LEU A 241 10.54 10.93 21.17
CA LEU A 241 11.19 11.35 22.41
C LEU A 241 10.20 11.91 23.45
N SER A 242 9.10 12.51 22.99
CA SER A 242 8.06 13.06 23.87
C SER A 242 7.13 11.98 24.42
N SER A 243 6.82 10.95 23.63
CA SER A 243 5.94 9.84 24.00
C SER A 243 6.35 8.57 23.24
N PRO A 244 6.63 7.45 23.94
CA PRO A 244 6.98 6.18 23.30
C PRO A 244 5.94 5.63 22.32
N VAL A 245 4.67 6.01 22.51
CA VAL A 245 3.53 5.58 21.67
C VAL A 245 3.04 6.70 20.74
N GLY A 246 3.62 7.90 20.79
CA GLY A 246 3.10 9.08 20.11
C GLY A 246 2.98 8.91 18.59
N LEU A 247 3.95 8.27 17.94
CA LEU A 247 3.89 8.00 16.50
C LEU A 247 2.81 6.98 16.13
N LEU A 248 2.55 5.99 16.99
CA LEU A 248 1.47 5.03 16.80
C LEU A 248 0.11 5.72 16.97
N THR A 249 -0.03 6.59 17.96
CA THR A 249 -1.22 7.43 18.18
C THR A 249 -1.54 8.28 16.95
N GLU A 250 -0.58 9.07 16.46
CA GLU A 250 -0.78 9.90 15.26
C GLU A 250 -1.23 9.05 14.06
N ASN A 251 -0.62 7.88 13.87
CA ASN A 251 -0.99 6.94 12.81
C ASN A 251 -2.41 6.38 12.98
N ALA A 252 -2.77 5.94 14.18
CA ALA A 252 -4.10 5.41 14.50
C ALA A 252 -5.19 6.45 14.25
N GLU A 253 -4.98 7.70 14.71
CA GLU A 253 -5.90 8.80 14.47
C GLU A 253 -6.06 9.14 12.98
N ALA A 254 -4.97 9.09 12.21
CA ALA A 254 -5.04 9.28 10.75
C ALA A 254 -5.89 8.21 10.08
N TRP A 255 -5.69 6.94 10.44
CA TRP A 255 -6.52 5.85 9.93
C TRP A 255 -7.98 5.95 10.36
N LEU A 256 -8.27 6.34 11.61
CA LEU A 256 -9.64 6.56 12.08
C LEU A 256 -10.36 7.61 11.22
N ARG A 257 -9.67 8.70 10.84
CA ARG A 257 -10.21 9.72 9.92
C ARG A 257 -10.54 9.12 8.55
N THR A 258 -9.61 8.35 7.96
CA THR A 258 -9.82 7.69 6.66
C THR A 258 -10.99 6.71 6.69
N TRP A 259 -11.07 5.85 7.70
CA TRP A 259 -12.19 4.93 7.88
C TRP A 259 -13.51 5.67 8.11
N SER A 260 -13.50 6.76 8.88
CA SER A 260 -14.72 7.55 9.12
C SER A 260 -15.24 8.23 7.85
N ALA A 261 -14.35 8.61 6.93
CA ALA A 261 -14.72 9.23 5.67
C ALA A 261 -15.23 8.22 4.63
N GLY A 262 -14.65 7.02 4.59
CA GLY A 262 -14.82 6.12 3.45
C GLY A 262 -15.36 4.72 3.71
N ARG A 263 -15.65 4.35 4.96
CA ARG A 263 -16.06 2.98 5.30
C ARG A 263 -17.37 2.58 4.61
N ILE A 264 -17.34 1.40 3.99
CA ILE A 264 -18.50 0.61 3.61
C ILE A 264 -18.82 -0.34 4.78
N VAL A 265 -20.04 -0.23 5.30
CA VAL A 265 -20.54 -1.09 6.38
C VAL A 265 -21.48 -2.12 5.80
N LEU A 266 -21.30 -3.38 6.16
CA LEU A 266 -22.38 -4.35 6.02
C LEU A 266 -23.27 -4.28 7.25
N THR A 267 -24.51 -3.92 7.04
CA THR A 267 -25.58 -4.13 8.02
C THR A 267 -26.36 -5.35 7.59
N THR A 268 -26.20 -6.45 8.31
CA THR A 268 -27.03 -7.64 8.14
C THR A 268 -28.32 -7.43 8.95
N ASP A 269 -29.46 -7.27 8.27
CA ASP A 269 -30.77 -7.31 8.93
C ASP A 269 -31.09 -8.76 9.32
N SER A 270 -30.38 -9.29 10.32
CA SER A 270 -30.78 -10.55 10.94
C SER A 270 -31.74 -10.23 12.09
N PRO A 271 -33.03 -10.59 12.01
CA PRO A 271 -33.92 -10.46 13.14
C PRO A 271 -33.32 -11.26 14.30
N ALA A 272 -33.30 -10.66 15.49
CA ALA A 272 -32.66 -11.13 16.71
C ALA A 272 -33.22 -12.45 17.27
N THR A 273 -33.22 -13.51 16.46
CA THR A 273 -33.69 -14.84 16.82
C THR A 273 -32.62 -15.85 16.48
N HIS A 274 -31.94 -16.28 17.55
CA HIS A 274 -30.91 -17.31 17.65
C HIS A 274 -29.51 -16.87 17.23
N GLY A 275 -28.59 -16.89 18.20
CA GLY A 275 -27.16 -16.60 18.05
C GLY A 275 -26.43 -17.52 17.07
N ARG A 276 -26.74 -17.38 15.78
CA ARG A 276 -25.96 -17.90 14.67
C ARG A 276 -24.87 -16.88 14.41
N ASN A 277 -23.63 -17.26 14.72
CA ASN A 277 -22.43 -16.60 14.21
C ASN A 277 -22.59 -16.35 12.70
N GLU A 278 -22.19 -15.16 12.24
CA GLU A 278 -22.10 -14.75 10.84
C GLU A 278 -21.00 -15.51 10.05
N ASN A 279 -20.64 -16.70 10.53
CA ASN A 279 -19.62 -17.55 9.92
C ASN A 279 -20.25 -18.31 8.76
N TRP A 280 -19.83 -17.99 7.55
CA TRP A 280 -20.11 -18.85 6.39
C TRP A 280 -19.17 -20.04 6.43
N GLU A 281 -19.67 -21.24 6.10
CA GLU A 281 -18.85 -22.43 5.98
C GLU A 281 -18.28 -22.50 4.56
N VAL A 282 -16.96 -22.55 4.43
CA VAL A 282 -16.30 -22.84 3.15
C VAL A 282 -16.07 -24.35 3.10
N LEU A 283 -16.79 -25.03 2.22
CA LEU A 283 -16.57 -26.44 1.94
C LEU A 283 -15.35 -26.57 1.01
N VAL A 284 -14.18 -26.92 1.58
CA VAL A 284 -12.98 -27.24 0.80
C VAL A 284 -12.97 -28.73 0.53
N ASN A 285 -13.07 -29.12 -0.74
CA ASN A 285 -13.02 -30.53 -1.14
C ASN A 285 -11.56 -30.96 -1.26
N LYS A 286 -11.07 -31.81 -0.35
CA LYS A 286 -9.74 -32.44 -0.48
C LYS A 286 -9.80 -33.56 -1.52
N SER A 287 -9.75 -33.21 -2.79
CA SER A 287 -9.53 -34.20 -3.86
C SER A 287 -8.46 -33.71 -4.83
N GLY A 288 -7.21 -34.08 -4.57
CA GLY A 288 -6.07 -34.06 -5.51
C GLY A 288 -5.59 -32.69 -5.99
N ASP A 289 -4.39 -32.30 -5.54
CA ASP A 289 -3.47 -31.24 -6.04
C ASP A 289 -3.99 -29.85 -6.43
N SER A 290 -5.27 -29.53 -6.21
CA SER A 290 -5.76 -28.16 -6.30
C SER A 290 -6.90 -27.93 -5.30
N ASP A 291 -6.64 -27.03 -4.34
CA ASP A 291 -7.67 -26.52 -3.43
C ASP A 291 -8.61 -25.59 -4.22
N SER A 292 -9.63 -26.16 -4.87
CA SER A 292 -10.69 -25.38 -5.54
C SER A 292 -11.89 -25.17 -4.61
N VAL A 293 -12.22 -23.90 -4.36
CA VAL A 293 -13.44 -23.50 -3.62
C VAL A 293 -14.63 -23.66 -4.56
N THR A 294 -15.59 -24.52 -4.21
CA THR A 294 -16.73 -24.87 -5.10
C THR A 294 -18.04 -24.17 -4.74
N SER A 295 -18.26 -23.76 -3.48
CA SER A 295 -19.41 -22.91 -3.10
C SER A 295 -19.23 -22.25 -1.71
N CYS A 296 -19.90 -21.10 -1.51
CA CYS A 296 -20.17 -20.52 -0.19
C CYS A 296 -21.67 -20.67 0.09
N GLU A 297 -22.06 -21.59 0.98
CA GLU A 297 -23.47 -21.81 1.34
C GLU A 297 -23.74 -21.40 2.79
N LEU A 298 -25.00 -21.01 3.07
CA LEU A 298 -25.51 -20.85 4.44
C LEU A 298 -25.53 -22.23 5.12
N PRO A 299 -25.15 -22.35 6.41
CA PRO A 299 -24.85 -23.64 7.02
C PRO A 299 -26.06 -24.59 7.00
N GLN A 300 -25.94 -25.70 6.26
CA GLN A 300 -26.62 -26.94 6.55
C GLN A 300 -25.66 -27.82 7.34
N SER A 301 -25.97 -28.02 8.61
CA SER A 301 -25.11 -28.67 9.59
C SER A 301 -24.92 -30.16 9.33
N THR A 302 -24.00 -30.57 8.46
CA THR A 302 -23.52 -31.96 8.39
C THR A 302 -22.13 -32.06 7.75
N GLY A 303 -21.04 -32.03 8.53
CA GLY A 303 -19.73 -32.44 8.00
C GLY A 303 -18.53 -32.16 8.91
N GLU A 304 -17.68 -33.18 9.11
CA GLU A 304 -16.38 -33.13 9.81
C GLU A 304 -15.28 -32.42 8.98
N GLY A 305 -15.58 -31.23 8.44
CA GLY A 305 -14.61 -30.40 7.72
C GLY A 305 -13.82 -29.46 8.65
N VAL A 306 -12.60 -29.09 8.26
CA VAL A 306 -11.80 -28.06 8.96
C VAL A 306 -12.55 -26.73 8.89
N ARG A 307 -12.99 -26.23 10.04
CA ARG A 307 -13.76 -24.99 10.18
C ARG A 307 -12.84 -23.77 9.96
N SER A 308 -12.79 -23.21 8.75
CA SER A 308 -12.39 -21.80 8.61
C SER A 308 -13.67 -20.96 8.68
N ALA A 309 -13.73 -20.03 9.63
CA ALA A 309 -14.85 -19.10 9.73
C ALA A 309 -14.65 -18.00 8.67
N PHE A 310 -15.32 -18.13 7.53
CA PHE A 310 -15.38 -17.04 6.56
C PHE A 310 -16.26 -15.92 7.13
N SER A 311 -15.69 -14.71 7.22
CA SER A 311 -16.40 -13.50 7.62
C SER A 311 -16.33 -12.51 6.46
N LEU A 312 -17.50 -12.23 5.86
CA LEU A 312 -17.60 -11.26 4.78
C LEU A 312 -17.13 -9.86 5.23
N SER A 313 -17.41 -9.51 6.49
CA SER A 313 -16.94 -8.27 7.11
C SER A 313 -15.41 -8.18 7.11
N ARG A 314 -14.70 -9.28 7.43
CA ARG A 314 -13.23 -9.34 7.33
C ARG A 314 -12.75 -9.12 5.91
N CYS A 315 -13.36 -9.80 4.94
CA CYS A 315 -12.98 -9.67 3.53
C CYS A 315 -13.15 -8.23 3.03
N LEU A 316 -14.26 -7.57 3.38
CA LEU A 316 -14.49 -6.18 2.99
C LEU A 316 -13.55 -5.20 3.69
N ILE A 317 -13.23 -5.41 4.97
CA ILE A 317 -12.27 -4.57 5.68
C ILE A 317 -10.88 -4.74 5.06
N ALA A 318 -10.46 -5.96 4.77
CA ALA A 318 -9.17 -6.22 4.13
C ALA A 318 -9.09 -5.60 2.72
N ALA A 319 -10.15 -5.73 1.92
CA ALA A 319 -10.23 -5.13 0.57
C ALA A 319 -10.22 -3.59 0.62
N GLN A 320 -11.02 -2.99 1.51
CA GLN A 320 -11.03 -1.53 1.71
C GLN A 320 -9.68 -1.03 2.22
N TYR A 321 -9.05 -1.73 3.15
CA TYR A 321 -7.71 -1.39 3.61
C TYR A 321 -6.71 -1.39 2.45
N ALA A 322 -6.68 -2.45 1.63
CA ALA A 322 -5.74 -2.55 0.50
C ALA A 322 -5.89 -1.38 -0.49
N LEU A 323 -7.13 -0.96 -0.73
CA LEU A 323 -7.44 0.22 -1.53
C LEU A 323 -6.95 1.50 -0.83
N LEU A 324 -7.47 1.78 0.37
CA LEU A 324 -7.21 3.02 1.11
C LEU A 324 -5.72 3.21 1.46
N ALA A 325 -5.00 2.13 1.76
CA ALA A 325 -3.56 2.15 2.02
C ALA A 325 -2.75 2.60 0.80
N SER A 326 -3.24 2.33 -0.40
CA SER A 326 -2.57 2.67 -1.65
C SER A 326 -2.83 4.12 -2.10
N PHE A 327 -3.88 4.78 -1.61
CA PHE A 327 -4.14 6.19 -1.94
C PHE A 327 -3.54 7.15 -0.91
N PRO A 328 -2.84 8.21 -1.35
CA PRO A 328 -2.32 9.22 -0.45
C PRO A 328 -3.44 10.16 0.01
N ASP A 329 -3.46 10.50 1.30
CA ASP A 329 -4.33 11.58 1.82
C ASP A 329 -3.81 12.96 1.42
N VAL A 330 -2.47 13.08 1.33
CA VAL A 330 -1.74 14.27 0.91
C VAL A 330 -0.62 13.82 0.00
N ILE A 331 -0.45 14.47 -1.14
CA ILE A 331 0.68 14.23 -2.04
C ILE A 331 1.90 14.96 -1.44
N PRO A 332 2.92 14.25 -0.92
CA PRO A 332 3.99 14.88 -0.16
C PRO A 332 5.01 15.60 -1.04
N ASP A 333 5.29 15.04 -2.22
CA ASP A 333 6.29 15.51 -3.16
C ASP A 333 5.64 15.75 -4.53
N TYR A 334 6.20 16.67 -5.33
CA TYR A 334 5.69 16.96 -6.68
C TYR A 334 6.60 16.37 -7.75
N LEU A 335 6.02 15.85 -8.83
CA LEU A 335 6.75 15.62 -10.07
C LEU A 335 6.88 16.93 -10.86
N MET A 336 8.02 17.11 -11.51
CA MET A 336 8.26 18.24 -12.39
C MET A 336 7.94 17.82 -13.83
N ILE A 337 6.87 18.36 -14.41
CA ILE A 337 6.51 18.11 -15.80
C ILE A 337 7.23 19.14 -16.69
N PRO A 338 8.10 18.71 -17.62
CA PRO A 338 8.65 19.61 -18.61
C PRO A 338 7.55 20.09 -19.54
N GLN A 339 7.52 21.40 -19.75
CA GLN A 339 6.64 22.01 -20.73
C GLN A 339 7.38 22.15 -22.07
N GLY A 340 6.64 22.10 -23.18
CA GLY A 340 7.18 22.32 -24.53
C GLY A 340 7.86 23.69 -24.69
N GLU A 341 8.71 23.81 -25.71
CA GLU A 341 9.53 24.99 -26.00
C GLU A 341 8.72 26.30 -25.90
N GLY A 342 9.11 27.18 -24.97
CA GLY A 342 8.56 28.55 -24.86
C GLY A 342 7.92 28.94 -23.52
N SER A 343 7.81 28.03 -22.54
CA SER A 343 7.34 28.36 -21.19
C SER A 343 8.51 28.44 -20.19
N ALA A 344 8.52 29.47 -19.35
CA ALA A 344 9.70 29.83 -18.55
C ALA A 344 9.79 29.09 -17.20
N GLN A 345 8.80 28.28 -16.80
CA GLN A 345 8.83 27.53 -15.55
C GLN A 345 8.21 26.13 -15.70
N PRO A 346 8.88 25.08 -15.19
CA PRO A 346 8.34 23.72 -15.20
C PRO A 346 7.10 23.62 -14.29
N LEU A 347 6.10 22.86 -14.74
CA LEU A 347 4.86 22.66 -13.99
C LEU A 347 5.11 21.66 -12.84
N LYS A 348 4.69 22.03 -11.63
CA LYS A 348 4.60 21.10 -10.51
C LYS A 348 3.29 20.33 -10.61
N CYS A 349 3.37 19.01 -10.72
CA CYS A 349 2.20 18.12 -10.73
C CYS A 349 2.28 17.16 -9.55
N GLY A 350 1.18 17.03 -8.81
CA GLY A 350 1.04 15.91 -7.88
C GLY A 350 0.77 14.65 -8.70
N PHE A 351 1.65 13.67 -8.59
CA PHE A 351 1.44 12.35 -9.18
C PHE A 351 1.08 11.36 -8.09
N PHE A 352 0.17 10.46 -8.43
CA PHE A 352 0.01 9.17 -7.79
C PHE A 352 -0.49 8.18 -8.84
N GLY A 353 0.10 6.99 -8.86
CA GLY A 353 -0.21 5.98 -9.86
C GLY A 353 -0.25 4.59 -9.25
N LEU A 354 -1.40 3.93 -9.37
CA LEU A 354 -1.63 2.60 -8.81
C LEU A 354 -1.76 1.55 -9.90
N SER A 355 -1.00 0.47 -9.74
CA SER A 355 -1.21 -0.76 -10.48
C SER A 355 -2.36 -1.58 -9.89
N PRO A 356 -2.89 -2.57 -10.62
CA PRO A 356 -3.78 -3.59 -10.07
C PRO A 356 -3.24 -4.26 -8.79
N SER A 357 -1.92 -4.30 -8.61
CA SER A 357 -1.22 -4.85 -7.45
C SER A 357 -1.00 -3.85 -6.29
N GLY A 358 -1.42 -2.60 -6.45
CA GLY A 358 -1.23 -1.52 -5.48
C GLY A 358 0.22 -1.00 -5.40
N LEU A 359 0.57 -0.33 -4.31
CA LEU A 359 1.87 0.36 -4.18
C LEU A 359 3.00 -0.53 -3.63
N GLY A 360 2.68 -1.59 -2.90
CA GLY A 360 3.66 -2.39 -2.16
C GLY A 360 4.41 -3.44 -2.98
N ARG A 361 4.16 -3.54 -4.29
CA ARG A 361 4.72 -4.53 -5.22
C ARG A 361 4.93 -3.91 -6.61
N GLY A 362 5.47 -4.70 -7.54
CA GLY A 362 5.65 -4.30 -8.94
C GLY A 362 7.10 -4.13 -9.39
N SER A 363 8.03 -4.91 -8.84
CA SER A 363 9.39 -4.98 -9.38
C SER A 363 9.41 -5.61 -10.78
N ASN A 364 10.59 -5.66 -11.42
CA ASN A 364 10.75 -6.23 -12.76
C ASN A 364 10.11 -7.63 -12.89
N GLU A 365 9.36 -7.84 -13.98
CA GLU A 365 8.62 -9.08 -14.31
C GLU A 365 7.63 -9.57 -13.23
N GLN A 366 7.23 -8.72 -12.27
CA GLN A 366 6.32 -9.09 -11.17
C GLN A 366 5.15 -8.12 -11.07
N ASP A 367 3.97 -8.63 -10.72
CA ASP A 367 2.84 -7.82 -10.25
C ASP A 367 2.51 -6.61 -11.15
N TYR A 368 2.44 -6.85 -12.46
CA TYR A 368 2.20 -5.83 -13.50
C TYR A 368 3.27 -4.72 -13.54
N GLN A 369 4.47 -4.97 -13.02
CA GLN A 369 5.59 -4.02 -12.98
C GLN A 369 5.28 -2.70 -12.27
N GLY A 370 4.20 -2.68 -11.47
CA GLY A 370 3.71 -1.47 -10.83
C GLY A 370 3.07 -0.46 -11.79
N HIS A 371 2.90 -0.78 -13.08
CA HIS A 371 2.31 0.10 -14.07
C HIS A 371 0.85 0.44 -13.79
N VAL A 372 0.47 1.66 -14.15
CA VAL A 372 -0.91 2.13 -14.06
C VAL A 372 -1.70 1.64 -15.25
N PHE A 373 -2.84 1.02 -14.97
CA PHE A 373 -3.80 0.56 -15.97
C PHE A 373 -5.13 1.27 -15.78
N TRP A 374 -6.02 1.12 -16.77
CA TRP A 374 -7.41 1.56 -16.70
C TRP A 374 -8.17 1.06 -15.45
N ASP A 375 -7.67 0.02 -14.77
CA ASP A 375 -8.14 -0.42 -13.46
C ASP A 375 -8.16 0.67 -12.40
N MET A 376 -7.15 1.54 -12.41
CA MET A 376 -7.07 2.64 -11.47
C MET A 376 -8.29 3.56 -11.65
N ASP A 377 -8.51 4.07 -12.86
CA ASP A 377 -9.59 5.01 -13.17
C ASP A 377 -10.99 4.40 -13.04
N ILE A 378 -11.17 3.14 -13.45
CA ILE A 378 -12.50 2.52 -13.56
C ILE A 378 -12.91 1.80 -12.28
N TRP A 379 -11.98 1.10 -11.61
CA TRP A 379 -12.30 0.22 -10.49
C TRP A 379 -11.89 0.77 -9.12
N MET A 380 -10.78 1.51 -9.05
CA MET A 380 -10.23 1.97 -7.76
C MET A 380 -10.66 3.40 -7.41
N LEU A 381 -10.58 4.30 -8.40
CA LEU A 381 -10.76 5.73 -8.23
C LEU A 381 -12.19 6.15 -7.86
N PRO A 382 -13.29 5.51 -8.33
CA PRO A 382 -14.64 5.89 -7.92
C PRO A 382 -14.85 5.84 -6.41
N GLU A 383 -14.28 4.84 -5.75
CA GLU A 383 -14.37 4.68 -4.30
C GLU A 383 -13.46 5.67 -3.59
N ALA A 384 -12.25 5.93 -4.10
CA ALA A 384 -11.36 6.96 -3.56
C ALA A 384 -11.98 8.37 -3.62
N PHE A 385 -12.64 8.75 -4.72
CA PHE A 385 -13.30 10.06 -4.86
C PHE A 385 -14.52 10.22 -3.96
N ARG A 386 -15.29 9.15 -3.74
CA ARG A 386 -16.40 9.15 -2.77
C ARG A 386 -15.91 9.55 -1.37
N ASN A 387 -14.67 9.19 -1.06
CA ASN A 387 -14.09 9.30 0.28
C ASN A 387 -13.27 10.61 0.49
N ALA A 388 -12.97 11.35 -0.59
CA ALA A 388 -12.11 12.54 -0.54
C ALA A 388 -12.80 13.86 -0.14
N GLY A 389 -14.14 13.89 0.01
CA GLY A 389 -14.89 15.12 0.31
C GLY A 389 -14.82 16.19 -0.80
N GLU A 390 -15.63 17.24 -0.68
CA GLU A 390 -15.85 18.27 -1.73
C GLU A 390 -14.61 19.13 -2.11
N GLY A 391 -13.43 18.85 -1.56
CA GLY A 391 -12.19 19.62 -1.78
C GLY A 391 -11.18 18.98 -2.75
N GLY A 392 -11.41 17.74 -3.19
CA GLY A 392 -10.52 17.05 -4.13
C GLY A 392 -10.53 17.72 -5.51
N GLY A 393 -9.45 18.42 -5.84
CA GLY A 393 -9.27 19.04 -7.15
C GLY A 393 -9.55 18.04 -8.27
N GLY A 394 -10.36 18.45 -9.24
CA GLY A 394 -10.78 17.60 -10.36
C GLY A 394 -9.58 17.02 -11.11
N GLY A 395 -9.27 15.77 -10.81
CA GLY A 395 -8.40 14.93 -11.62
C GLY A 395 -9.13 14.62 -12.92
N TRP A 396 -8.54 14.99 -14.04
CA TRP A 396 -9.07 14.70 -15.36
C TRP A 396 -8.71 13.26 -15.70
N ILE A 397 -9.70 12.45 -16.08
CA ILE A 397 -9.43 11.23 -16.84
C ILE A 397 -8.91 11.70 -18.20
N GLY A 398 -7.62 11.47 -18.44
CA GLY A 398 -7.00 11.70 -19.73
C GLY A 398 -7.71 10.84 -20.77
N VAL A 399 -8.39 11.48 -21.71
CA VAL A 399 -9.01 10.79 -22.82
C VAL A 399 -7.92 10.28 -23.74
N VAL A 400 -7.75 8.95 -23.81
CA VAL A 400 -6.95 8.30 -24.85
C VAL A 400 -7.67 8.50 -26.19
N VAL A 401 -7.05 9.27 -27.08
CA VAL A 401 -7.54 9.48 -28.44
C VAL A 401 -7.30 8.21 -29.24
N VAL A 402 -8.36 7.48 -29.57
CA VAL A 402 -8.32 6.34 -30.49
C VAL A 402 -8.21 6.89 -31.91
N GLU A 403 -7.37 6.27 -32.74
CA GLU A 403 -7.33 6.56 -34.17
C GLU A 403 -8.66 6.13 -34.80
N LEU A 404 -9.45 7.10 -35.27
CA LEU A 404 -10.79 6.84 -35.81
C LEU A 404 -10.72 6.66 -37.33
N GLY A 405 -11.21 5.53 -37.82
CA GLY A 405 -11.41 5.27 -39.23
C GLY A 405 -12.73 5.84 -39.74
N ILE A 406 -12.75 6.25 -41.02
CA ILE A 406 -13.98 6.62 -41.73
C ILE A 406 -14.41 5.43 -42.59
N HIS A 407 -15.54 4.80 -42.25
CA HIS A 407 -16.18 3.79 -43.10
C HIS A 407 -17.52 4.35 -43.62
N GLY A 408 -17.52 4.89 -44.83
CA GLY A 408 -18.71 5.50 -45.43
C GLY A 408 -19.06 6.85 -44.80
N VAL A 409 -20.25 6.97 -44.19
CA VAL A 409 -20.78 8.21 -43.55
C VAL A 409 -20.64 8.17 -42.02
N CYS A 410 -20.09 7.09 -41.45
CA CYS A 410 -19.99 6.89 -40.01
C CYS A 410 -18.53 6.80 -39.55
N LEU A 411 -18.24 7.36 -38.37
CA LEU A 411 -16.97 7.21 -37.65
C LEU A 411 -17.01 5.94 -36.80
N VAL A 412 -15.99 5.10 -36.94
CA VAL A 412 -15.89 3.80 -36.25
C VAL A 412 -14.44 3.56 -35.86
N ALA A 413 -14.19 3.07 -34.64
CA ALA A 413 -12.87 2.56 -34.26
C ALA A 413 -12.63 1.20 -34.92
N LEU A 414 -11.50 1.07 -35.61
CA LEU A 414 -11.10 -0.11 -36.37
C LEU A 414 -9.85 -0.72 -35.75
N ASP A 415 -9.65 -2.02 -35.94
CA ASP A 415 -8.47 -2.76 -35.48
C ASP A 415 -8.14 -2.55 -33.98
N VAL A 416 -9.17 -2.54 -33.13
CA VAL A 416 -9.02 -2.30 -31.68
C VAL A 416 -9.05 -3.58 -30.85
N MET A 417 -8.55 -3.49 -29.62
CA MET A 417 -8.73 -4.51 -28.58
C MET A 417 -9.68 -3.95 -27.49
N PRO A 418 -10.90 -4.49 -27.32
CA PRO A 418 -11.80 -4.14 -26.22
C PRO A 418 -11.32 -4.69 -24.86
N PRO A 419 -12.03 -4.36 -23.76
CA PRO A 419 -11.83 -4.98 -22.45
C PRO A 419 -11.78 -6.51 -22.41
N ASP A 420 -12.47 -7.19 -23.34
CA ASP A 420 -12.32 -8.63 -23.54
C ASP A 420 -11.04 -8.90 -24.32
N GLU A 421 -9.93 -9.06 -23.60
CA GLU A 421 -8.59 -9.24 -24.17
C GLU A 421 -8.43 -10.54 -24.98
N PHE A 422 -9.39 -11.47 -24.93
CA PHE A 422 -9.40 -12.64 -25.83
C PHE A 422 -9.78 -12.28 -27.27
N CYS A 423 -10.38 -11.11 -27.47
CA CYS A 423 -10.75 -10.58 -28.77
C CYS A 423 -9.77 -9.46 -29.16
N ALA A 424 -8.95 -9.70 -30.18
CA ALA A 424 -8.03 -8.69 -30.72
C ALA A 424 -8.39 -8.33 -32.17
N ARG A 425 -7.95 -7.16 -32.63
CA ARG A 425 -8.16 -6.67 -34.01
C ARG A 425 -9.64 -6.61 -34.41
N CYS A 426 -10.48 -6.14 -33.50
CA CYS A 426 -11.91 -6.03 -33.69
C CYS A 426 -12.25 -4.68 -34.33
N ASP A 427 -13.11 -4.70 -35.34
CA ASP A 427 -13.74 -3.51 -35.86
C ASP A 427 -15.05 -3.23 -35.11
N ASN A 428 -15.35 -1.96 -34.87
CA ASN A 428 -16.64 -1.53 -34.31
C ASN A 428 -16.96 -2.13 -32.92
N SER A 429 -15.96 -2.23 -32.05
CA SER A 429 -16.15 -2.60 -30.65
C SER A 429 -17.20 -1.69 -30.00
N ALA A 430 -18.28 -2.29 -29.47
CA ALA A 430 -19.35 -1.54 -28.83
C ALA A 430 -18.84 -0.70 -27.64
N TYR A 431 -17.95 -1.27 -26.82
CA TYR A 431 -17.35 -0.56 -25.69
C TYR A 431 -16.47 0.60 -26.16
N THR A 432 -15.53 0.33 -27.09
CA THR A 432 -14.55 1.33 -27.54
C THR A 432 -15.23 2.50 -28.25
N ASN A 433 -16.22 2.23 -29.09
CA ASN A 433 -16.99 3.28 -29.75
C ASN A 433 -17.85 4.08 -28.78
N ALA A 434 -18.51 3.43 -27.82
CA ALA A 434 -19.27 4.15 -26.80
C ALA A 434 -18.37 5.04 -25.93
N ALA A 435 -17.21 4.53 -25.50
CA ALA A 435 -16.24 5.28 -24.70
C ALA A 435 -15.66 6.47 -25.50
N ALA A 436 -15.24 6.25 -26.74
CA ALA A 436 -14.75 7.32 -27.62
C ALA A 436 -15.82 8.40 -27.85
N LEU A 437 -17.05 8.01 -28.14
CA LEU A 437 -18.15 8.94 -28.40
C LEU A 437 -18.48 9.79 -27.17
N THR A 438 -18.62 9.15 -26.01
CA THR A 438 -19.09 9.81 -24.79
C THR A 438 -18.00 10.62 -24.09
N ALA A 439 -16.82 10.04 -23.88
CA ALA A 439 -15.74 10.66 -23.14
C ALA A 439 -14.85 11.53 -24.03
N ALA A 440 -14.49 11.06 -25.23
CA ALA A 440 -13.50 11.74 -26.07
C ALA A 440 -14.09 12.85 -26.93
N LEU A 441 -15.16 12.54 -27.66
CA LEU A 441 -15.69 13.43 -28.69
C LEU A 441 -16.66 14.46 -28.10
N ALA A 442 -17.68 13.99 -27.35
CA ALA A 442 -18.67 14.88 -26.75
C ALA A 442 -18.24 15.46 -25.39
N GLY A 443 -17.41 14.73 -24.64
CA GLY A 443 -17.03 15.06 -23.27
C GLY A 443 -16.48 16.47 -23.09
N PRO A 444 -15.46 16.90 -23.85
CA PRO A 444 -14.86 18.23 -23.70
C PRO A 444 -15.87 19.38 -23.86
N ALA A 445 -16.73 19.33 -24.86
CA ALA A 445 -17.76 20.34 -25.08
C ALA A 445 -18.80 20.37 -23.96
N ARG A 446 -19.23 19.20 -23.48
CA ARG A 446 -20.17 19.07 -22.35
C ARG A 446 -19.55 19.62 -21.05
N MET A 447 -18.29 19.32 -20.79
CA MET A 447 -17.57 19.80 -19.61
C MET A 447 -17.33 21.31 -19.64
N SER A 448 -16.94 21.88 -20.79
CA SER A 448 -16.86 23.34 -20.96
C SER A 448 -18.18 24.01 -20.59
N ARG A 449 -19.32 23.48 -21.07
CA ARG A 449 -20.65 24.01 -20.70
C ARG A 449 -20.95 23.85 -19.22
N LEU A 450 -20.65 22.69 -18.62
CA LEU A 450 -20.88 22.43 -17.20
C LEU A 450 -20.14 23.44 -16.31
N PHE A 451 -18.89 23.75 -16.66
CA PHE A 451 -18.06 24.72 -15.94
C PHE A 451 -18.23 26.17 -16.41
N ARG A 452 -19.26 26.45 -17.23
CA ARG A 452 -19.56 27.79 -17.74
C ARG A 452 -18.37 28.44 -18.48
N ARG A 453 -17.58 27.62 -19.19
CA ARG A 453 -16.52 28.04 -20.10
C ARG A 453 -17.02 28.01 -21.54
N ASP A 454 -16.38 28.80 -22.39
CA ASP A 454 -16.69 28.80 -23.83
C ASP A 454 -16.32 27.48 -24.48
N VAL A 455 -17.20 26.97 -25.34
CA VAL A 455 -16.93 25.78 -26.16
C VAL A 455 -16.17 26.23 -27.40
N THR A 456 -14.97 25.69 -27.60
CA THR A 456 -14.17 26.03 -28.79
C THR A 456 -14.81 25.46 -30.06
N ALA A 457 -14.47 26.03 -31.22
CA ALA A 457 -14.95 25.50 -32.51
C ALA A 457 -14.53 24.04 -32.73
N SER A 458 -13.34 23.64 -32.27
CA SER A 458 -12.86 22.26 -32.34
C SER A 458 -13.69 21.33 -31.45
N GLN A 459 -13.94 21.71 -30.19
CA GLN A 459 -14.78 20.93 -29.27
C GLN A 459 -16.19 20.72 -29.82
N LYS A 460 -16.77 21.76 -30.43
CA LYS A 460 -18.09 21.68 -31.04
C LYS A 460 -18.11 20.76 -32.27
N ALA A 461 -17.09 20.84 -33.13
CA ALA A 461 -16.98 19.96 -34.29
C ALA A 461 -16.88 18.48 -33.89
N TRP A 462 -16.08 18.17 -32.85
CA TRP A 462 -15.99 16.81 -32.32
C TRP A 462 -17.29 16.32 -31.69
N GLU A 463 -18.01 17.19 -30.97
CA GLU A 463 -19.33 16.85 -30.43
C GLU A 463 -20.37 16.64 -31.55
N ASP A 464 -20.34 17.41 -32.63
CA ASP A 464 -21.25 17.21 -33.76
C ASP A 464 -20.97 15.89 -34.50
N LEU A 465 -19.70 15.46 -34.57
CA LEU A 465 -19.28 14.15 -35.11
C LEU A 465 -19.66 12.97 -34.18
N SER A 466 -20.02 13.25 -32.93
CA SER A 466 -20.46 12.24 -31.95
C SER A 466 -21.95 11.89 -32.06
N ARG A 467 -22.70 12.54 -32.96
CA ARG A 467 -24.14 12.36 -33.19
C ARG A 467 -24.39 11.61 -34.48
#